data_AF-A0A426YG13-F1
#
_entry.id   AF-A0A426YG13-F1
#
_cell.length_a   1.000
_cell.length_b   1.000
_cell.length_c   1.000
_cell.angle_alpha   90.00
_cell.angle_beta   90.00
_cell.angle_gamma   90.00
#
_symmetry.space_group_name_H-M   'P 1'
#
loop_
_entity.id
_entity.type
_entity.pdbx_description
1 polymer ?
#
loop_
_entity_poly.entity_id
_entity_poly.type
_entity_poly.pdbx_seq_one_letter_code
_entity_poly.pdbx_strand_id
1 'polypeptide(L)'
;MGKFRAWLVVLMVIAVAVTAVEASKSKLKACDKGWECSGSIYCCNETISEYFVVYQFENLFSKRNAPVAHAVGFWDYQSFIIAASIYEPLGFGTAGDKQTKMKEVAAFLGHVGSKTSCKKDPSFPSFLDRPSSYFLMSNSPYFP
;
A
#
# COMPACT_ATOMS: atom_id res chain seq x y z
N MET A 1 5.44 -49.14 41.89
CA MET A 1 4.56 -48.74 40.75
C MET A 1 4.28 -47.23 40.67
N GLY A 2 4.33 -46.44 41.75
CA GLY A 2 3.98 -45.00 41.71
C GLY A 2 4.98 -44.08 40.98
N LYS A 3 6.29 -44.37 41.05
CA LYS A 3 7.35 -43.54 40.41
C LYS A 3 7.24 -43.50 38.88
N PHE A 4 6.79 -44.60 38.26
CA PHE A 4 6.61 -44.70 36.81
C PHE A 4 5.42 -43.86 36.32
N ARG A 5 4.31 -43.82 37.09
CA ARG A 5 3.14 -42.98 36.78
C ARG A 5 3.47 -41.50 36.94
N ALA A 6 4.23 -41.13 37.97
CA ALA A 6 4.69 -39.75 38.16
C ALA A 6 5.58 -39.29 36.99
N TRP A 7 6.49 -40.15 36.52
CA TRP A 7 7.39 -39.81 35.42
C TRP A 7 6.67 -39.66 34.07
N LEU A 8 5.67 -40.51 33.81
CA LEU A 8 4.80 -40.39 32.63
C LEU A 8 3.97 -39.10 32.63
N VAL A 9 3.47 -38.67 33.80
CA VAL A 9 2.72 -37.41 33.92
C VAL A 9 3.63 -36.21 33.65
N VAL A 10 4.86 -36.22 34.16
CA VAL A 10 5.84 -35.15 33.90
C VAL A 10 6.19 -35.06 32.41
N LEU A 11 6.41 -36.21 31.74
CA LEU A 11 6.66 -36.24 30.29
C LEU A 11 5.49 -35.70 29.47
N MET A 12 4.25 -36.02 29.85
CA MET A 12 3.05 -35.47 29.21
C MET A 12 2.93 -33.96 29.39
N VAL A 13 3.21 -33.44 30.59
CA VAL A 13 3.17 -31.98 30.85
C VAL A 13 4.23 -31.25 30.04
N ILE A 14 5.44 -31.82 29.92
CA ILE A 14 6.51 -31.26 29.09
C ILE A 14 6.10 -31.26 27.62
N ALA A 15 5.53 -32.36 27.11
CA ALA A 15 5.07 -32.44 25.72
C ALA A 15 3.98 -31.40 25.41
N VAL A 16 3.01 -31.22 26.31
CA VAL A 16 1.95 -30.20 26.17
C VAL A 16 2.56 -28.78 26.19
N ALA A 17 3.49 -28.51 27.10
CA ALA A 17 4.17 -27.21 27.18
C ALA A 17 4.98 -26.89 25.90
N VAL A 18 5.66 -27.88 25.32
CA VAL A 18 6.42 -27.70 24.07
C VAL A 18 5.49 -27.37 22.89
N THR A 19 4.36 -28.07 22.76
CA THR A 19 3.39 -27.80 21.67
C THR A 19 2.71 -26.43 21.77
N ALA A 20 2.50 -25.91 22.99
CA ALA A 20 1.90 -24.59 23.19
C ALA A 20 2.86 -23.43 22.82
N VAL A 21 4.17 -23.64 22.95
CA VAL A 21 5.18 -22.62 22.63
C VAL A 21 5.30 -22.43 21.11
N GLU A 22 5.22 -23.50 20.32
CA GLU A 22 5.30 -23.40 18.85
C GLU A 22 4.09 -22.74 18.20
N ALA A 23 2.90 -22.85 18.80
CA ALA A 23 1.69 -22.18 18.31
C ALA A 23 1.70 -20.65 18.49
N SER A 24 2.66 -20.10 19.23
CA SER A 24 2.70 -18.67 19.61
C SER A 24 3.69 -17.81 18.81
N LYS A 25 4.53 -18.40 17.94
CA LYS A 25 5.71 -17.72 17.38
C LYS A 25 5.60 -17.08 15.99
N SER A 26 4.47 -17.13 15.28
CA SER A 26 4.43 -16.60 13.89
C SER A 26 3.23 -15.73 13.51
N LYS A 27 2.39 -15.29 14.46
CA LYS A 27 1.36 -14.30 14.11
C LYS A 27 2.05 -12.96 13.87
N LEU A 28 2.25 -12.60 12.60
CA LEU A 28 2.53 -11.21 12.24
C LEU A 28 1.52 -10.32 12.96
N LYS A 29 2.02 -9.28 13.64
CA LYS A 29 1.17 -8.34 14.37
C LYS A 29 0.23 -7.68 13.37
N ALA A 30 -1.06 -7.97 13.48
CA ALA A 30 -2.10 -7.24 12.78
C ALA A 30 -2.31 -5.89 13.50
N CYS A 31 -2.45 -4.82 12.72
CA CYS A 31 -2.65 -3.47 13.22
C CYS A 31 -3.96 -2.90 12.70
N ASP A 32 -4.60 -2.08 13.53
CA ASP A 32 -5.79 -1.30 13.19
C ASP A 32 -5.38 0.18 13.10
N LYS A 33 -5.55 0.77 11.92
CA LYS A 33 -5.33 2.19 11.63
C LYS A 33 -6.53 2.76 10.88
N GLY A 34 -7.34 3.51 11.62
CA GLY A 34 -8.50 4.22 11.06
C GLY A 34 -9.50 3.30 10.37
N TRP A 35 -10.27 3.85 9.43
CA TRP A 35 -11.20 3.10 8.60
C TRP A 35 -10.51 2.47 7.38
N GLU A 36 -9.32 2.94 7.02
CA GLU A 36 -8.55 2.49 5.84
C GLU A 36 -7.88 1.15 6.07
N CYS A 37 -7.58 0.81 7.32
CA CYS A 37 -6.90 -0.43 7.67
C CYS A 37 -7.42 -1.03 8.97
N SER A 38 -8.09 -2.19 8.88
CA SER A 38 -8.45 -3.01 10.04
C SER A 38 -7.86 -4.41 9.93
N GLY A 39 -7.20 -4.87 11.00
CA GLY A 39 -6.68 -6.22 11.14
C GLY A 39 -5.58 -6.61 10.14
N SER A 40 -4.85 -5.64 9.57
CA SER A 40 -3.83 -5.90 8.55
C SER A 40 -2.41 -5.88 9.08
N ILE A 41 -1.59 -6.79 8.57
CA ILE A 41 -0.14 -6.85 8.82
C ILE A 41 0.63 -5.78 8.04
N TYR A 42 0.04 -5.23 6.97
CA TYR A 42 0.71 -4.29 6.05
C TYR A 42 0.51 -2.83 6.49
N CYS A 43 -0.58 -2.53 7.18
CA CYS A 43 -0.92 -1.17 7.60
C CYS A 43 -0.35 -0.75 8.97
N CYS A 44 0.64 -1.46 9.51
CA CYS A 44 1.19 -1.14 10.83
C CYS A 44 2.00 0.17 10.87
N ASN A 45 2.40 0.69 9.71
CA ASN A 45 3.17 1.93 9.60
C ASN A 45 2.31 3.03 8.97
N GLU A 46 2.73 3.62 7.85
CA GLU A 46 1.98 4.68 7.17
C GLU A 46 0.96 4.16 6.15
N THR A 47 -0.23 4.80 6.09
CA THR A 47 -1.28 4.60 5.06
C THR A 47 -1.05 5.54 3.87
N ILE A 48 -1.76 5.33 2.75
CA ILE A 48 -1.59 6.17 1.56
C ILE A 48 -2.01 7.62 1.85
N SER A 49 -3.08 7.83 2.62
CA SER A 49 -3.58 9.15 3.01
C SER A 49 -2.59 9.96 3.86
N GLU A 50 -1.67 9.29 4.59
CA GLU A 50 -0.67 9.94 5.44
C GLU A 50 0.51 10.55 4.64
N TYR A 51 0.94 9.92 3.54
CA TYR A 51 2.08 10.43 2.74
C TYR A 51 1.70 11.02 1.38
N PHE A 52 0.55 10.62 0.82
CA PHE A 52 0.05 11.10 -0.47
C PHE A 52 -1.21 11.95 -0.26
N VAL A 53 -1.00 13.26 -0.14
CA VAL A 53 -2.07 14.22 0.19
C VAL A 53 -2.73 14.83 -1.05
N VAL A 54 -3.93 15.40 -0.88
CA VAL A 54 -4.76 16.03 -1.93
C VAL A 54 -3.94 16.92 -2.86
N TYR A 55 -3.09 17.80 -2.31
CA TYR A 55 -2.29 18.74 -3.10
C TYR A 55 -1.33 18.03 -4.08
N GLN A 56 -0.73 16.91 -3.67
CA GLN A 56 0.16 16.13 -4.54
C GLN A 56 -0.64 15.50 -5.70
N PHE A 57 -1.84 14.98 -5.41
CA PHE A 57 -2.74 14.44 -6.42
C PHE A 57 -3.19 15.50 -7.42
N GLU A 58 -3.61 16.68 -6.94
CA GLU A 58 -4.03 17.80 -7.79
C GLU A 58 -2.90 18.30 -8.68
N ASN A 59 -1.67 18.39 -8.15
CA ASN A 59 -0.50 18.76 -8.96
C ASN A 59 -0.17 17.70 -10.01
N LEU A 60 -0.24 16.42 -9.64
CA LEU A 60 0.08 15.32 -10.53
C LEU A 60 -0.88 15.25 -11.72
N PHE A 61 -2.16 15.54 -11.48
CA PHE A 61 -3.21 15.50 -12.49
C PHE A 61 -3.84 16.87 -12.74
N SER A 62 -3.01 17.92 -12.80
CA SER A 62 -3.43 19.33 -12.93
C SER A 62 -4.24 19.63 -14.20
N LYS A 63 -4.03 18.87 -15.28
CA LYS A 63 -4.74 19.05 -16.56
C LYS A 63 -5.96 18.12 -16.74
N ARG A 64 -6.29 17.25 -15.77
CA ARG A 64 -7.36 16.24 -15.95
C ARG A 64 -8.76 16.86 -16.11
N ASN A 65 -8.95 18.05 -15.56
CA ASN A 65 -10.22 18.79 -15.59
C ASN A 65 -10.25 19.88 -16.66
N ALA A 66 -9.26 19.93 -17.55
CA ALA A 66 -9.27 20.84 -18.68
C ALA A 66 -10.46 20.53 -19.62
N PRO A 67 -11.04 21.53 -20.30
CA PRO A 67 -12.22 21.32 -21.17
C PRO A 67 -11.96 20.40 -22.37
N VAL A 68 -10.69 20.11 -22.68
CA VAL A 68 -10.27 19.13 -23.70
C VAL A 68 -10.31 17.69 -23.19
N ALA A 69 -10.43 17.48 -21.87
CA ALA A 69 -10.45 16.16 -21.27
C ALA A 69 -11.84 15.52 -21.38
N HIS A 70 -11.86 14.22 -21.65
CA HIS A 70 -13.12 13.47 -21.80
C HIS A 70 -13.78 13.10 -20.45
N ALA A 71 -13.07 13.27 -19.33
CA ALA A 71 -13.48 12.81 -18.01
C ALA A 71 -13.30 13.92 -16.94
N VAL A 72 -13.78 15.13 -17.26
CA VAL A 72 -13.75 16.28 -16.35
C VAL A 72 -14.51 15.95 -15.07
N GLY A 73 -13.88 16.11 -13.91
CA GLY A 73 -14.47 15.87 -12.59
C GLY A 73 -14.63 14.40 -12.21
N PHE A 74 -14.26 13.45 -13.08
CA PHE A 74 -14.41 12.02 -12.79
C PHE A 74 -13.32 11.49 -11.84
N TRP A 75 -12.09 11.98 -12.00
CA TRP A 75 -10.97 11.58 -11.16
C TRP A 75 -10.87 12.55 -9.98
N ASP A 76 -11.13 12.07 -8.77
CA ASP A 76 -10.97 12.86 -7.55
C ASP A 76 -10.13 12.10 -6.51
N TYR A 77 -9.48 12.85 -5.61
CA TYR A 77 -8.61 12.28 -4.60
C TYR A 77 -9.37 11.40 -3.59
N GLN A 78 -10.57 11.81 -3.19
CA GLN A 78 -11.39 11.08 -2.22
C GLN A 78 -11.78 9.70 -2.76
N SER A 79 -12.21 9.63 -4.02
CA SER A 79 -12.51 8.40 -4.74
C SER A 79 -11.29 7.50 -4.86
N PHE A 80 -10.11 8.08 -5.08
CA PHE A 80 -8.85 7.32 -5.07
C PHE A 80 -8.57 6.71 -3.70
N ILE A 81 -8.65 7.47 -2.60
CA ILE A 81 -8.41 6.98 -1.23
C ILE A 81 -9.45 5.93 -0.82
N ILE A 82 -10.73 6.14 -1.16
CA ILE A 82 -11.79 5.14 -0.90
C ILE A 82 -11.49 3.84 -1.64
N ALA A 83 -11.12 3.89 -2.93
CA ALA A 83 -10.76 2.70 -3.66
C ALA A 83 -9.49 2.03 -3.08
N ALA A 84 -8.50 2.83 -2.69
CA ALA A 84 -7.25 2.36 -2.12
C ALA A 84 -7.44 1.66 -0.77
N SER A 85 -8.31 2.17 0.11
CA SER A 85 -8.61 1.61 1.42
C SER A 85 -9.03 0.13 1.40
N ILE A 86 -9.60 -0.35 0.29
CA ILE A 86 -9.98 -1.75 0.11
C ILE A 86 -8.73 -2.64 -0.07
N TYR A 87 -7.67 -2.09 -0.64
CA TYR A 87 -6.44 -2.79 -1.01
C TYR A 87 -5.23 -2.45 -0.13
N GLU A 88 -5.28 -1.36 0.65
CA GLU A 88 -4.27 -1.03 1.66
C GLU A 88 -4.07 -2.17 2.68
N PRO A 89 -5.12 -2.82 3.22
CA PRO A 89 -5.00 -4.01 4.06
C PRO A 89 -4.34 -5.20 3.37
N LEU A 90 -4.31 -5.22 2.03
CA LEU A 90 -3.73 -6.26 1.20
C LEU A 90 -2.29 -5.93 0.74
N GLY A 91 -1.80 -4.73 1.05
CA GLY A 91 -0.42 -4.31 0.79
C GLY A 91 -0.27 -3.16 -0.20
N PHE A 92 -1.35 -2.71 -0.86
CA PHE A 92 -1.25 -1.62 -1.84
C PHE A 92 -0.80 -0.33 -1.16
N GLY A 93 0.38 0.19 -1.52
CA GLY A 93 0.93 1.43 -0.96
C GLY A 93 1.24 1.37 0.55
N THR A 94 1.18 0.18 1.16
CA THR A 94 1.45 -0.07 2.59
C THR A 94 2.57 -1.09 2.80
N ALA A 95 3.00 -1.80 1.74
CA ALA A 95 4.08 -2.78 1.80
C ALA A 95 5.49 -2.14 1.65
N GLY A 96 6.43 -2.59 2.48
CA GLY A 96 7.82 -2.17 2.43
C GLY A 96 8.11 -0.87 3.19
N ASP A 97 9.28 -0.28 2.91
CA ASP A 97 9.70 1.00 3.44
C ASP A 97 8.95 2.17 2.77
N LYS A 98 9.00 3.35 3.38
CA LYS A 98 8.30 4.56 2.88
C LYS A 98 8.61 4.86 1.42
N GLN A 99 9.87 4.73 0.97
CA GLN A 99 10.19 5.01 -0.43
C GLN A 99 9.61 3.97 -1.37
N THR A 100 9.58 2.69 -0.98
CA THR A 100 8.96 1.63 -1.77
C THR A 100 7.46 1.83 -1.92
N LYS A 101 6.76 2.18 -0.84
CA LYS A 101 5.31 2.53 -0.86
C LYS A 101 5.02 3.65 -1.85
N MET A 102 5.81 4.72 -1.77
CA MET A 102 5.70 5.88 -2.63
C MET A 102 5.97 5.55 -4.09
N LYS A 103 6.98 4.71 -4.37
CA LYS A 103 7.28 4.21 -5.71
C LYS A 103 6.15 3.35 -6.27
N GLU A 104 5.50 2.53 -5.44
CA GLU A 104 4.36 1.71 -5.86
C GLU A 104 3.18 2.60 -6.31
N VAL A 105 2.78 3.56 -5.47
CA VAL A 105 1.69 4.50 -5.80
C VAL A 105 2.04 5.33 -7.04
N ALA A 106 3.28 5.82 -7.12
CA ALA A 106 3.80 6.54 -8.28
C ALA A 106 3.75 5.70 -9.57
N ALA A 107 4.17 4.43 -9.51
CA ALA A 107 4.15 3.51 -10.64
C ALA A 107 2.72 3.18 -11.08
N PHE A 108 1.82 2.94 -10.13
CA PHE A 108 0.40 2.69 -10.39
C PHE A 108 -0.25 3.89 -11.07
N LEU A 109 -0.14 5.08 -10.48
CA LEU A 109 -0.71 6.31 -11.01
C LEU A 109 -0.10 6.69 -12.36
N GLY A 110 1.19 6.44 -12.55
CA GLY A 110 1.86 6.65 -13.83
C GLY A 110 1.37 5.70 -14.92
N HIS A 111 1.18 4.41 -14.58
CA HIS A 111 0.61 3.44 -15.50
C HIS A 111 -0.81 3.81 -15.92
N VAL A 112 -1.69 4.08 -14.95
CA VAL A 112 -3.09 4.48 -15.20
C VAL A 112 -3.16 5.79 -15.98
N GLY A 113 -2.34 6.78 -15.59
CA GLY A 113 -2.24 8.07 -16.27
C GLY A 113 -1.80 7.93 -17.73
N SER A 114 -0.90 7.00 -18.04
CA SER A 114 -0.51 6.75 -19.43
C SER A 114 -1.66 6.22 -20.30
N LYS A 115 -2.53 5.36 -19.72
CA LYS A 115 -3.67 4.75 -20.42
C LYS A 115 -4.81 5.73 -20.63
N THR A 116 -4.92 6.72 -19.75
CA THR A 116 -5.97 7.75 -19.76
C THR A 116 -5.49 9.10 -20.32
N SER A 117 -4.21 9.18 -20.73
CA SER A 117 -3.63 10.39 -21.31
C SER A 117 -4.25 10.77 -22.65
N CYS A 118 -4.44 12.07 -22.86
CA CYS A 118 -4.84 12.61 -24.15
C CYS A 118 -3.60 12.71 -25.06
N LYS A 119 -3.45 11.78 -26.03
CA LYS A 119 -2.28 11.66 -26.92
C LYS A 119 -1.99 12.85 -27.87
N LYS A 120 -2.68 13.99 -27.72
CA LYS A 120 -2.68 15.10 -28.72
C LYS A 120 -1.80 16.30 -28.36
N ASP A 121 -1.09 16.30 -27.23
CA ASP A 121 -0.24 17.42 -26.83
C ASP A 121 1.25 17.09 -27.10
N PRO A 122 1.91 17.70 -28.11
CA PRO A 122 3.33 17.44 -28.41
C PRO A 122 4.29 17.89 -27.30
N SER A 123 3.80 18.61 -26.28
CA SER A 123 4.56 18.97 -25.08
C SER A 123 4.64 17.87 -24.02
N PHE A 124 3.77 16.86 -24.11
CA PHE A 124 3.82 15.64 -23.32
C PHE A 124 4.06 14.46 -24.27
N PRO A 125 5.32 14.03 -24.49
CA PRO A 125 5.51 12.69 -25.03
C PRO A 125 4.77 11.73 -24.09
N SER A 126 4.09 10.76 -24.66
CA SER A 126 3.32 9.73 -23.97
C SER A 126 3.98 9.42 -22.63
N PHE A 127 3.23 9.41 -21.54
CA PHE A 127 3.76 9.28 -20.16
C PHE A 127 4.77 8.11 -19.98
N LEU A 128 4.78 7.14 -20.91
CA LEU A 128 5.68 5.98 -20.98
C LEU A 128 6.82 6.04 -22.03
N ASP A 129 6.90 7.04 -22.91
CA ASP A 129 7.95 7.12 -23.94
C ASP A 129 9.29 7.67 -23.41
N ARG A 130 9.36 8.07 -22.13
CA ARG A 130 10.63 8.39 -21.46
C ARG A 130 10.86 7.43 -20.29
N PRO A 131 11.99 6.68 -20.28
CA PRO A 131 12.47 5.98 -19.09
C PRO A 131 12.62 6.93 -17.88
N SER A 132 12.71 8.23 -18.14
CA SER A 132 12.84 9.31 -17.16
C SER A 132 11.51 9.68 -16.45
N SER A 133 10.33 9.30 -16.92
CA SER A 133 9.06 9.68 -16.25
C SER A 133 8.85 8.96 -14.93
N TYR A 134 9.24 7.67 -14.84
CA TYR A 134 9.30 6.95 -13.56
C TYR A 134 10.32 7.59 -12.61
N PHE A 135 11.46 8.01 -13.16
CA PHE A 135 12.50 8.72 -12.42
C PHE A 135 12.03 10.11 -11.97
N LEU A 136 11.24 10.83 -12.76
CA LEU A 136 10.68 12.14 -12.40
C LEU A 136 9.55 12.02 -11.39
N MET A 137 8.78 10.94 -11.38
CA MET A 137 7.78 10.68 -10.34
C MET A 137 8.45 10.27 -9.02
N SER A 138 9.47 9.41 -9.09
CA SER A 138 10.24 8.96 -7.92
C SER A 138 11.21 10.01 -7.38
N ASN A 139 11.57 11.03 -8.16
CA ASN A 139 12.37 12.19 -7.76
C ASN A 139 11.56 13.50 -7.83
N SER A 140 10.23 13.40 -7.90
CA SER A 140 9.37 14.59 -7.93
C SER A 140 9.46 15.24 -6.55
N PRO A 141 9.69 16.56 -6.43
CA PRO A 141 9.63 17.24 -5.13
C PRO A 141 8.25 17.14 -4.46
N TYR A 142 7.25 16.62 -5.18
CA TYR A 142 5.90 16.37 -4.70
C TYR A 142 5.67 14.96 -4.14
N PHE A 143 6.64 14.06 -4.25
CA PHE A 143 6.68 12.77 -3.54
C PHE A 143 7.98 12.75 -2.70
N PRO A 144 7.94 13.15 -1.41
CA PRO A 144 9.14 13.28 -0.57
C PRO A 144 9.90 11.98 -0.25
#